data_AF-A0A3D5H9N4-F1
#
_entry.id   AF-A0A3D5H9N4-F1
#
_cell.length_a   1.000
_cell.length_b   1.000
_cell.length_c   1.000
_cell.angle_alpha   90.00
_cell.angle_beta   90.00
_cell.angle_gamma   90.00
#
_symmetry.space_group_name_H-M   'P 1'
#
loop_
_entity.id
_entity.type
_entity.pdbx_description
1 polymer ?
#
loop_
_entity_poly.entity_id
_entity_poly.type
_entity_poly.pdbx_seq_one_letter_code
_entity_poly.pdbx_strand_id
1 'polypeptide(L)'
;MKRILVVLVATVVSVAQLPADTCIDCHKKITPGIVTDWQISKHSKNDVECSVCHGDKHTSATDVANVLIPTPETCGQCHDKQVGQFKQSKHAAAWAAMNAMPSAHAQPVAMMQGMKGCGGCHKIGLKSEADLKDLAQQGSGFGRASCDACHTRHTFSVQEAKQPQACQTCHMGFDHPQWEMYSASKHGVRALLKQTGMLPDSTAAPTCQTCHMQEGDHNVQTSWGFLAVRMPMPEDKQWAADRATILQGLGVLDPNGKPTARLEVVKAADVA
;
A
#
# COMPACT_ATOMS: atom_id res chain seq x y z
N MET A 1 1.62 -48.17 -52.56
CA MET A 1 1.73 -47.36 -51.33
C MET A 1 1.31 -45.93 -51.65
N LYS A 2 0.08 -45.54 -51.32
CA LYS A 2 -0.45 -44.18 -51.58
C LYS A 2 0.08 -43.23 -50.50
N ARG A 3 0.88 -42.25 -50.87
CA ARG A 3 1.37 -41.19 -49.96
C ARG A 3 0.25 -40.15 -49.78
N ILE A 4 -0.29 -40.05 -48.58
CA ILE A 4 -1.26 -39.03 -48.17
C ILE A 4 -0.46 -37.78 -47.78
N LEU A 5 -0.67 -36.68 -48.50
CA LEU A 5 -0.11 -35.37 -48.19
C LEU A 5 -1.01 -34.72 -47.13
N VAL A 6 -0.53 -34.59 -45.90
CA VAL A 6 -1.23 -33.85 -44.84
C VAL A 6 -0.78 -32.40 -44.92
N VAL A 7 -1.68 -31.51 -45.35
CA VAL A 7 -1.46 -30.06 -45.34
C VAL A 7 -1.82 -29.56 -43.94
N LEU A 8 -0.81 -29.13 -43.18
CA LEU A 8 -0.98 -28.47 -41.89
C LEU A 8 -1.45 -27.02 -42.15
N VAL A 9 -2.73 -26.73 -41.87
CA VAL A 9 -3.24 -25.36 -41.85
C VAL A 9 -2.93 -24.77 -40.49
N ALA A 10 -1.91 -23.91 -40.41
CA ALA A 10 -1.61 -23.15 -39.22
C ALA A 10 -2.63 -22.01 -39.07
N THR A 11 -3.61 -22.19 -38.18
CA THR A 11 -4.52 -21.12 -37.77
C THR A 11 -3.77 -20.13 -36.89
N VAL A 12 -3.42 -18.98 -37.48
CA VAL A 12 -2.93 -17.81 -36.74
C VAL A 12 -4.11 -17.25 -35.95
N VAL A 13 -4.11 -17.46 -34.63
CA VAL A 13 -5.04 -16.83 -33.72
C VAL A 13 -4.55 -15.39 -33.49
N SER A 14 -5.11 -14.44 -34.23
CA SER A 14 -4.93 -13.02 -33.96
C SER A 14 -5.71 -12.67 -32.70
N VAL A 15 -4.98 -12.40 -31.61
CA VAL A 15 -5.55 -11.75 -30.43
C VAL A 15 -5.82 -10.30 -30.82
N ALA A 16 -7.09 -9.91 -30.86
CA ALA A 16 -7.47 -8.53 -31.14
C ALA A 16 -7.14 -7.66 -29.93
N GLN A 17 -6.01 -6.94 -30.00
CA GLN A 17 -5.73 -5.82 -29.11
C GLN A 17 -6.73 -4.70 -29.43
N LEU A 18 -7.58 -4.31 -28.47
CA LEU A 18 -8.31 -3.04 -28.57
C LEU A 18 -7.28 -1.90 -28.51
N PRO A 19 -7.31 -0.93 -29.42
CA PRO A 19 -6.28 0.11 -29.48
C PRO A 19 -6.37 1.06 -28.27
N ALA A 20 -5.21 1.27 -27.63
CA ALA A 20 -4.90 2.24 -26.58
C ALA A 20 -5.64 3.59 -26.69
N ASP A 21 -5.84 4.04 -27.93
CA ASP A 21 -6.44 5.33 -28.28
C ASP A 21 -7.85 5.51 -27.70
N THR A 22 -8.62 4.42 -27.54
CA THR A 22 -10.02 4.49 -27.12
C THR A 22 -10.21 4.96 -25.67
N CYS A 23 -9.38 4.47 -24.73
CA CYS A 23 -9.46 4.90 -23.33
C CYS A 23 -9.02 6.36 -23.18
N ILE A 24 -7.89 6.70 -23.81
CA ILE A 24 -7.25 8.02 -23.66
C ILE A 24 -8.14 9.11 -24.26
N ASP A 25 -8.69 8.90 -25.46
CA ASP A 25 -9.47 9.94 -26.16
C ASP A 25 -10.77 10.31 -25.44
N CYS A 26 -11.41 9.34 -24.79
CA CYS A 26 -12.55 9.59 -23.93
C CYS A 26 -12.12 10.25 -22.61
N HIS A 27 -11.13 9.67 -21.92
CA HIS A 27 -10.70 10.15 -20.60
C HIS A 27 -9.98 11.50 -20.63
N LYS A 28 -9.43 11.94 -21.75
CA LYS A 28 -8.96 13.33 -21.93
C LYS A 28 -10.09 14.35 -21.72
N LYS A 29 -11.33 13.97 -22.03
CA LYS A 29 -12.52 14.83 -21.89
C LYS A 29 -13.15 14.70 -20.51
N ILE A 30 -13.21 13.47 -19.97
CA ILE A 30 -13.92 13.18 -18.72
C ILE A 30 -13.02 13.35 -17.47
N THR A 31 -11.77 12.91 -17.54
CA THR A 31 -10.80 12.94 -16.44
C THR A 31 -9.41 13.40 -16.92
N PRO A 32 -9.28 14.64 -17.42
CA PRO A 32 -8.04 15.13 -18.05
C PRO A 32 -6.81 15.05 -17.14
N GLY A 33 -6.99 15.27 -15.83
CA GLY A 33 -5.90 15.16 -14.85
C GLY A 33 -5.32 13.75 -14.75
N ILE A 34 -6.16 12.71 -14.77
CA ILE A 34 -5.70 11.30 -14.74
C ILE A 34 -4.87 10.98 -15.98
N VAL A 35 -5.34 11.41 -17.16
CA VAL A 35 -4.59 11.20 -18.41
C VAL A 35 -3.28 11.96 -18.37
N THR A 36 -3.26 13.18 -17.85
CA THR A 36 -2.05 14.00 -17.74
C THR A 36 -1.01 13.35 -16.84
N ASP A 37 -1.42 12.89 -15.65
CA ASP A 37 -0.57 12.15 -14.72
C ASP A 37 0.01 10.88 -15.36
N TRP A 38 -0.83 10.09 -16.04
CA TRP A 38 -0.36 8.91 -16.75
C TRP A 38 0.63 9.30 -17.86
N GLN A 39 0.35 10.33 -18.67
CA GLN A 39 1.23 10.76 -19.76
C GLN A 39 2.64 11.16 -19.27
N ILE A 40 2.75 11.78 -18.10
CA ILE A 40 4.06 12.17 -17.54
C ILE A 40 4.75 11.02 -16.77
N SER A 41 4.04 9.93 -16.50
CA SER A 41 4.57 8.76 -15.79
C SER A 41 5.65 8.01 -16.60
N LYS A 42 6.33 7.07 -15.95
CA LYS A 42 7.17 6.10 -16.68
C LYS A 42 6.34 4.99 -17.35
N HIS A 43 5.12 4.72 -16.87
CA HIS A 43 4.26 3.70 -17.44
C HIS A 43 3.87 4.05 -18.89
N SER A 44 3.44 5.28 -19.15
CA SER A 44 3.14 5.74 -20.52
C SER A 44 4.35 5.63 -21.45
N LYS A 45 5.56 5.92 -20.94
CA LYS A 45 6.82 5.86 -21.71
C LYS A 45 7.30 4.43 -22.00
N ASN A 46 6.69 3.44 -21.37
CA ASN A 46 6.99 2.01 -21.53
C ASN A 46 5.75 1.24 -21.99
N ASP A 47 4.83 1.91 -22.70
CA ASP A 47 3.65 1.32 -23.34
C ASP A 47 2.73 0.55 -22.36
N VAL A 48 2.72 0.93 -21.08
CA VAL A 48 1.76 0.41 -20.09
C VAL A 48 0.50 1.26 -20.17
N GLU A 49 -0.46 0.76 -20.94
CA GLU A 49 -1.76 1.39 -21.20
C GLU A 49 -2.73 1.26 -20.02
N CYS A 50 -3.83 2.03 -20.07
CA CYS A 50 -4.88 2.01 -19.05
C CYS A 50 -5.43 0.60 -18.81
N SER A 51 -5.68 -0.14 -19.89
CA SER A 51 -6.29 -1.48 -19.87
C SER A 51 -5.38 -2.54 -19.24
N VAL A 52 -4.05 -2.34 -19.24
CA VAL A 52 -3.10 -3.24 -18.58
C VAL A 52 -3.40 -3.32 -17.07
N CYS A 53 -3.78 -2.20 -16.46
CA CYS A 53 -4.12 -2.15 -15.04
C CYS A 53 -5.64 -2.31 -14.79
N HIS A 54 -6.47 -1.72 -15.65
CA HIS A 54 -7.91 -1.58 -15.41
C HIS A 54 -8.79 -2.55 -16.20
N GLY A 55 -8.20 -3.39 -17.06
CA GLY A 55 -8.93 -4.25 -17.97
C GLY A 55 -9.59 -3.48 -19.12
N ASP A 56 -10.33 -4.21 -19.96
CA ASP A 56 -10.90 -3.74 -21.22
C ASP A 56 -12.45 -3.82 -21.25
N LYS A 57 -13.08 -4.26 -20.16
CA LYS A 57 -14.54 -4.48 -20.07
C LYS A 57 -15.36 -3.19 -19.90
N HIS A 58 -14.71 -2.07 -19.64
CA HIS A 58 -15.32 -0.75 -19.61
C HIS A 58 -15.11 -0.07 -20.97
N THR A 59 -16.20 0.24 -21.66
CA THR A 59 -16.17 0.81 -23.02
C THR A 59 -17.04 2.06 -23.15
N SER A 60 -17.88 2.36 -22.16
CA SER A 60 -18.87 3.45 -22.22
C SER A 60 -19.24 3.99 -20.84
N ALA A 61 -19.82 5.20 -20.78
CA ALA A 61 -20.22 5.81 -19.51
C ALA A 61 -21.22 4.97 -18.69
N THR A 62 -21.94 4.03 -19.32
CA THR A 62 -22.92 3.15 -18.67
C THR A 62 -22.34 1.88 -18.07
N ASP A 63 -21.09 1.52 -18.40
CA ASP A 63 -20.45 0.27 -17.99
C ASP A 63 -19.22 0.48 -17.09
N VAL A 64 -19.09 1.65 -16.46
CA VAL A 64 -17.98 2.00 -15.54
C VAL A 64 -17.78 0.95 -14.45
N ALA A 65 -18.85 0.29 -13.99
CA ALA A 65 -18.78 -0.78 -12.99
C ALA A 65 -17.96 -2.01 -13.42
N ASN A 66 -17.70 -2.18 -14.73
CA ASN A 66 -16.91 -3.28 -15.26
C ASN A 66 -15.39 -3.03 -15.21
N VAL A 67 -14.96 -1.82 -14.81
CA VAL A 67 -13.53 -1.50 -14.66
C VAL A 67 -12.91 -2.31 -13.52
N LEU A 68 -11.71 -2.82 -13.74
CA LEU A 68 -10.92 -3.44 -12.68
C LEU A 68 -10.23 -2.35 -11.86
N ILE A 69 -10.25 -2.52 -10.54
CA ILE A 69 -9.45 -1.70 -9.64
C ILE A 69 -8.19 -2.50 -9.29
N PRO A 70 -6.98 -1.99 -9.62
CA PRO A 70 -5.74 -2.69 -9.37
C PRO A 70 -5.56 -3.08 -7.89
N THR A 71 -4.93 -4.22 -7.68
CA THR A 71 -4.43 -4.70 -6.38
C THR A 71 -2.91 -4.89 -6.48
N PRO A 72 -2.20 -5.20 -5.37
CA PRO A 72 -0.78 -5.54 -5.43
C PRO A 72 -0.45 -6.66 -6.42
N GLU A 73 -1.38 -7.58 -6.67
CA GLU A 73 -1.25 -8.66 -7.64
C GLU A 73 -1.15 -8.13 -9.06
N THR A 74 -1.89 -7.07 -9.42
CA THR A 74 -1.75 -6.38 -10.71
C THR A 74 -0.34 -5.83 -10.88
N CYS A 75 0.20 -5.19 -9.83
CA CYS A 75 1.56 -4.65 -9.85
C CYS A 75 2.62 -5.76 -9.92
N GLY A 76 2.38 -6.88 -9.25
CA GLY A 76 3.31 -8.01 -9.14
C GLY A 76 3.55 -8.76 -10.45
N GLN A 77 2.74 -8.51 -11.48
CA GLN A 77 2.99 -9.03 -12.84
C GLN A 77 4.30 -8.47 -13.43
N CYS A 78 4.70 -7.26 -13.04
CA CYS A 78 5.91 -6.59 -13.52
C CYS A 78 6.89 -6.19 -12.39
N HIS A 79 6.41 -6.09 -11.15
CA HIS A 79 7.16 -5.63 -9.98
C HIS A 79 7.17 -6.68 -8.85
N ASP A 80 7.47 -7.92 -9.21
CA ASP A 80 7.46 -9.09 -8.32
C ASP A 80 8.32 -8.88 -7.05
N LYS A 81 9.52 -8.32 -7.20
CA LYS A 81 10.45 -8.05 -6.10
C LYS A 81 9.85 -7.05 -5.10
N GLN A 82 9.39 -5.90 -5.57
CA GLN A 82 8.85 -4.84 -4.71
C GLN A 82 7.57 -5.32 -4.02
N VAL A 83 6.71 -6.05 -4.73
CA VAL A 83 5.50 -6.62 -4.14
C VAL A 83 5.86 -7.70 -3.11
N GLY A 84 6.84 -8.57 -3.40
CA GLY A 84 7.33 -9.58 -2.47
C GLY A 84 7.90 -8.99 -1.18
N GLN A 85 8.67 -7.91 -1.28
CA GLN A 85 9.18 -7.13 -0.14
C GLN A 85 8.04 -6.46 0.63
N PHE A 86 7.13 -5.79 -0.07
CA PHE A 86 5.98 -5.12 0.54
C PHE A 86 5.09 -6.11 1.32
N LYS A 87 4.80 -7.29 0.77
CA LYS A 87 3.98 -8.32 1.42
C LYS A 87 4.56 -8.82 2.75
N GLN A 88 5.87 -8.65 2.96
CA GLN A 88 6.57 -8.99 4.22
C GLN A 88 6.61 -7.82 5.21
N SER A 89 6.27 -6.60 4.76
CA SER A 89 6.32 -5.38 5.57
C SER A 89 5.18 -5.29 6.58
N LYS A 90 5.36 -4.47 7.63
CA LYS A 90 4.24 -4.12 8.53
C LYS A 90 3.16 -3.33 7.81
N HIS A 91 3.49 -2.58 6.75
CA HIS A 91 2.49 -1.88 5.95
C HIS A 91 1.50 -2.84 5.31
N ALA A 92 1.92 -4.03 4.87
CA ALA A 92 1.01 -5.05 4.34
C ALA A 92 0.02 -5.57 5.38
N ALA A 93 0.38 -5.57 6.67
CA ALA A 93 -0.50 -5.96 7.76
C ALA A 93 -1.43 -4.82 8.25
N ALA A 94 -1.29 -3.58 7.74
CA ALA A 94 -1.95 -2.41 8.32
C ALA A 94 -3.48 -2.53 8.40
N TRP A 95 -4.14 -3.10 7.39
CA TRP A 95 -5.60 -3.28 7.36
C TRP A 95 -6.06 -4.28 8.42
N ALA A 96 -5.36 -5.43 8.50
CA ALA A 96 -5.63 -6.45 9.52
C ALA A 96 -5.38 -5.89 10.93
N ALA A 97 -4.29 -5.15 11.13
CA ALA A 97 -3.95 -4.52 12.41
C ALA A 97 -5.03 -3.53 12.87
N MET A 98 -5.56 -2.69 11.97
CA MET A 98 -6.66 -1.77 12.28
C MET A 98 -7.90 -2.52 12.79
N ASN A 99 -8.29 -3.59 12.10
CA ASN A 99 -9.48 -4.37 12.44
C ASN A 99 -9.28 -5.28 13.67
N ALA A 100 -8.03 -5.63 13.99
CA ALA A 100 -7.69 -6.46 15.14
C ALA A 100 -7.72 -5.69 16.47
N MET A 101 -7.73 -4.36 16.45
CA MET A 101 -7.66 -3.56 17.66
C MET A 101 -8.88 -3.80 18.57
N PRO A 102 -8.69 -4.07 19.88
CA PRO A 102 -9.79 -4.40 20.79
C PRO A 102 -10.87 -3.30 20.85
N SER A 103 -10.42 -2.05 20.79
CA SER A 103 -11.25 -0.85 20.82
C SER A 103 -11.78 -0.44 19.45
N ALA A 104 -11.45 -1.15 18.36
CA ALA A 104 -11.91 -0.84 17.01
C ALA A 104 -13.45 -0.76 16.94
N HIS A 105 -14.14 -1.69 17.60
CA HIS A 105 -15.60 -1.74 17.70
C HIS A 105 -16.21 -0.59 18.54
N ALA A 106 -15.40 0.07 19.37
CA ALA A 106 -15.81 1.21 20.19
C ALA A 106 -15.51 2.55 19.50
N GLN A 107 -14.78 2.55 18.39
CA GLN A 107 -14.54 3.77 17.60
C GLN A 107 -15.79 4.15 16.81
N PRO A 108 -16.01 5.45 16.54
CA PRO A 108 -17.11 5.89 15.69
C PRO A 108 -17.08 5.18 14.34
N VAL A 109 -18.23 4.67 13.92
CA VAL A 109 -18.40 3.96 12.63
C VAL A 109 -17.88 4.81 11.46
N ALA A 110 -18.10 6.12 11.50
CA ALA A 110 -17.61 7.07 10.49
C ALA A 110 -16.08 7.18 10.39
N MET A 111 -15.34 6.77 11.43
CA MET A 111 -13.87 6.76 11.46
C MET A 111 -13.27 5.41 11.06
N MET A 112 -14.04 4.32 11.21
CA MET A 112 -13.59 2.95 10.93
C MET A 112 -14.05 2.44 9.56
N GLN A 113 -15.25 2.81 9.11
CA GLN A 113 -15.83 2.32 7.86
C GLN A 113 -15.36 3.12 6.64
N GLY A 114 -15.20 2.40 5.52
CA GLY A 114 -14.73 2.95 4.26
C GLY A 114 -13.26 3.35 4.27
N MET A 115 -12.87 4.22 3.33
CA MET A 115 -11.50 4.71 3.18
C MET A 115 -11.32 6.10 3.80
N LYS A 116 -11.99 6.37 4.92
CA LYS A 116 -11.93 7.64 5.67
C LYS A 116 -11.43 7.35 7.09
N GLY A 117 -10.83 8.35 7.75
CA GLY A 117 -10.28 8.18 9.10
C GLY A 117 -9.21 7.08 9.16
N CYS A 118 -9.39 6.13 10.08
CA CYS A 118 -8.50 4.98 10.29
C CYS A 118 -8.33 4.18 9.00
N GLY A 119 -9.44 3.87 8.31
CA GLY A 119 -9.43 3.14 7.04
C GLY A 119 -8.68 3.90 5.94
N GLY A 120 -8.68 5.23 5.98
CA GLY A 120 -7.92 6.07 5.06
C GLY A 120 -6.40 5.90 5.17
N CYS A 121 -5.89 5.81 6.41
CA CYS A 121 -4.46 5.61 6.69
C CYS A 121 -4.06 4.13 6.52
N HIS A 122 -4.90 3.19 6.98
CA HIS A 122 -4.59 1.77 7.00
C HIS A 122 -4.90 1.03 5.68
N LYS A 123 -5.54 1.68 4.69
CA LYS A 123 -5.83 1.09 3.36
C LYS A 123 -4.60 0.60 2.61
N ILE A 124 -3.40 1.04 3.00
CA ILE A 124 -2.15 0.51 2.47
C ILE A 124 -2.03 -1.00 2.72
N GLY A 125 -2.62 -1.54 3.79
CA GLY A 125 -2.55 -2.98 4.07
C GLY A 125 -3.27 -3.85 3.05
N LEU A 126 -2.88 -5.12 2.98
CA LEU A 126 -3.53 -6.13 2.15
C LEU A 126 -4.96 -6.38 2.65
N LYS A 127 -5.86 -6.59 1.71
CA LYS A 127 -7.30 -6.74 1.93
C LYS A 127 -7.74 -8.05 1.30
N SER A 128 -8.58 -8.80 1.99
CA SER A 128 -9.16 -10.04 1.44
C SER A 128 -10.16 -9.73 0.32
N GLU A 129 -10.55 -10.73 -0.45
CA GLU A 129 -11.60 -10.56 -1.47
C GLU A 129 -12.92 -10.07 -0.86
N ALA A 130 -13.25 -10.53 0.36
CA ALA A 130 -14.41 -10.06 1.10
C ALA A 130 -14.29 -8.57 1.45
N ASP A 131 -13.14 -8.14 2.00
CA ASP A 131 -12.89 -6.71 2.29
C ASP A 131 -13.04 -5.85 1.03
N LEU A 132 -12.46 -6.29 -0.09
CA LEU A 132 -12.52 -5.55 -1.35
C LEU A 132 -13.96 -5.43 -1.88
N LYS A 133 -14.77 -6.48 -1.74
CA LYS A 133 -16.19 -6.47 -2.11
C LYS A 133 -17.00 -5.51 -1.23
N ASP A 134 -16.78 -5.55 0.08
CA ASP A 134 -17.47 -4.68 1.03
C ASP A 134 -17.12 -3.21 0.79
N LEU A 135 -15.85 -2.91 0.55
CA LEU A 135 -15.39 -1.58 0.18
C LEU A 135 -16.00 -1.09 -1.14
N ALA A 136 -16.19 -1.99 -2.11
CA ALA A 136 -16.87 -1.67 -3.36
C ALA A 136 -18.33 -1.30 -3.14
N GLN A 137 -19.05 -2.04 -2.31
CA GLN A 137 -20.45 -1.76 -1.96
C GLN A 137 -20.60 -0.44 -1.20
N GLN A 138 -19.60 -0.06 -0.40
CA GLN A 138 -19.53 1.23 0.28
C GLN A 138 -19.15 2.40 -0.66
N GLY A 139 -18.99 2.15 -1.97
CA GLY A 139 -18.69 3.16 -2.97
C GLY A 139 -17.21 3.57 -3.04
N SER A 140 -16.30 2.82 -2.42
CA SER A 140 -14.88 3.14 -2.46
C SER A 140 -14.27 2.77 -3.82
N GLY A 141 -14.09 3.75 -4.71
CA GLY A 141 -13.45 3.56 -6.02
C GLY A 141 -11.91 3.57 -6.00
N PHE A 142 -11.27 3.71 -4.84
CA PHE A 142 -9.81 3.88 -4.71
C PHE A 142 -9.27 3.23 -3.43
N GLY A 143 -7.93 3.15 -3.28
CA GLY A 143 -7.31 2.63 -2.06
C GLY A 143 -7.25 1.11 -1.95
N ARG A 144 -7.52 0.39 -3.05
CA ARG A 144 -7.43 -1.08 -3.12
C ARG A 144 -6.05 -1.56 -3.56
N ALA A 145 -5.31 -0.72 -4.29
CA ALA A 145 -4.02 -1.05 -4.88
C ALA A 145 -2.90 -1.23 -3.87
N SER A 146 -2.95 -0.54 -2.72
CA SER A 146 -1.90 -0.49 -1.69
C SER A 146 -0.56 0.11 -2.15
N CYS A 147 -0.22 0.02 -3.43
CA CYS A 147 1.02 0.50 -4.03
C CYS A 147 0.98 1.97 -4.45
N ASP A 148 -0.10 2.70 -4.22
CA ASP A 148 -0.24 4.13 -4.58
C ASP A 148 -0.18 5.07 -3.36
N ALA A 149 0.29 4.56 -2.21
CA ALA A 149 0.38 5.32 -0.98
C ALA A 149 1.57 6.30 -0.95
N CYS A 150 2.72 5.91 -1.52
CA CYS A 150 3.96 6.71 -1.47
C CYS A 150 4.30 7.40 -2.80
N HIS A 151 4.10 6.69 -3.92
CA HIS A 151 4.20 7.24 -5.27
C HIS A 151 2.81 7.19 -5.89
N THR A 152 2.12 8.33 -5.86
CA THR A 152 0.69 8.36 -6.08
C THR A 152 0.32 8.07 -7.53
N ARG A 153 -0.83 7.43 -7.71
CA ARG A 153 -1.45 7.29 -9.03
C ARG A 153 -1.83 8.68 -9.57
N HIS A 154 -1.75 8.95 -10.87
CA HIS A 154 -1.33 8.04 -11.94
C HIS A 154 0.10 8.30 -12.44
N THR A 155 0.86 9.12 -11.70
CA THR A 155 2.25 9.46 -12.05
C THR A 155 3.23 8.36 -11.64
N PHE A 156 2.98 7.70 -10.51
CA PHE A 156 3.84 6.63 -9.94
C PHE A 156 5.33 7.03 -9.88
N SER A 157 5.60 8.23 -9.38
CA SER A 157 6.95 8.82 -9.39
C SER A 157 7.82 8.29 -8.26
N VAL A 158 8.95 7.66 -8.60
CA VAL A 158 9.99 7.32 -7.61
C VAL A 158 10.56 8.57 -6.93
N GLN A 159 10.58 9.71 -7.62
CA GLN A 159 11.07 10.95 -7.03
C GLN A 159 10.11 11.47 -5.95
N GLU A 160 8.80 11.34 -6.18
CA GLU A 160 7.77 11.64 -5.19
C GLU A 160 7.91 10.73 -3.97
N ALA A 161 8.00 9.41 -4.18
CA ALA A 161 8.13 8.45 -3.08
C ALA A 161 9.41 8.62 -2.26
N LYS A 162 10.46 9.26 -2.79
CA LYS A 162 11.71 9.56 -2.07
C LYS A 162 11.63 10.82 -1.20
N GLN A 163 10.58 11.62 -1.35
CA GLN A 163 10.38 12.81 -0.53
C GLN A 163 9.77 12.42 0.82
N PRO A 164 10.20 13.02 1.95
CA PRO A 164 9.65 12.70 3.26
C PRO A 164 8.14 13.05 3.37
N GLN A 165 7.66 13.98 2.53
CA GLN A 165 6.24 14.32 2.41
C GLN A 165 5.35 13.14 1.97
N ALA A 166 5.89 12.14 1.28
CA ALA A 166 5.15 10.93 0.94
C ALA A 166 4.70 10.13 2.19
N CYS A 167 5.39 10.29 3.31
CA CYS A 167 5.06 9.62 4.58
C CYS A 167 4.16 10.47 5.49
N GLN A 168 4.20 11.80 5.33
CA GLN A 168 3.65 12.73 6.32
C GLN A 168 2.14 12.59 6.50
N THR A 169 1.40 12.16 5.48
CA THR A 169 -0.06 12.08 5.51
C THR A 169 -0.57 11.02 6.49
N CYS A 170 0.25 10.02 6.80
CA CYS A 170 -0.11 8.97 7.76
C CYS A 170 0.76 9.03 9.02
N HIS A 171 2.05 9.35 8.89
CA HIS A 171 3.01 9.36 9.99
C HIS A 171 3.08 10.73 10.68
N MET A 172 1.96 11.19 11.21
CA MET A 172 1.82 12.48 11.86
C MET A 172 0.82 12.40 13.02
N GLY A 173 0.67 13.50 13.76
CA GLY A 173 -0.35 13.62 14.78
C GLY A 173 0.07 13.04 16.13
N PHE A 174 -0.88 13.00 17.05
CA PHE A 174 -0.61 12.76 18.46
C PHE A 174 -0.29 11.29 18.81
N ASP A 175 -0.80 10.35 18.01
CA ASP A 175 -0.68 8.90 18.21
C ASP A 175 0.67 8.37 17.73
N HIS A 176 1.22 8.95 16.68
CA HIS A 176 2.56 8.65 16.19
C HIS A 176 3.19 9.85 15.44
N PRO A 177 3.84 10.79 16.16
CA PRO A 177 4.30 12.07 15.62
C PRO A 177 5.62 11.98 14.83
N GLN A 178 5.83 10.97 13.97
CA GLN A 178 7.14 10.82 13.31
C GLN A 178 7.46 11.99 12.39
N TRP A 179 6.48 12.55 11.69
CA TRP A 179 6.65 13.72 10.83
C TRP A 179 7.06 14.96 11.62
N GLU A 180 6.40 15.25 12.74
CA GLU A 180 6.72 16.39 13.60
C GLU A 180 8.13 16.26 14.16
N MET A 181 8.50 15.06 14.61
CA MET A 181 9.85 14.78 15.12
C MET A 181 10.90 14.91 14.02
N TYR A 182 10.63 14.41 12.81
CA TYR A 182 11.55 14.51 11.68
C TYR A 182 11.68 15.94 11.18
N SER A 183 10.57 16.61 10.89
CA SER A 183 10.53 17.94 10.26
C SER A 183 11.15 19.02 11.16
N ALA A 184 10.99 18.92 12.48
CA ALA A 184 11.64 19.81 13.43
C ALA A 184 13.11 19.46 13.73
N SER A 185 13.59 18.28 13.32
CA SER A 185 14.98 17.87 13.51
C SER A 185 15.94 18.57 12.53
N LYS A 186 17.25 18.50 12.81
CA LYS A 186 18.27 18.98 11.86
C LYS A 186 18.26 18.20 10.54
N HIS A 187 17.86 16.93 10.54
CA HIS A 187 17.71 16.17 9.29
C HIS A 187 16.58 16.75 8.43
N GLY A 188 15.39 16.93 9.00
CA GLY A 188 14.22 17.46 8.29
C GLY A 188 14.41 18.88 7.79
N VAL A 189 14.94 19.78 8.63
CA VAL A 189 15.25 21.16 8.21
C VAL A 189 16.26 21.17 7.06
N ARG A 190 17.35 20.38 7.14
CA ARG A 190 18.32 20.30 6.04
C ARG A 190 17.72 19.71 4.77
N ALA A 191 16.83 18.71 4.88
CA ALA A 191 16.16 18.12 3.73
C ALA A 191 15.26 19.14 3.04
N LEU A 192 14.50 19.95 3.80
CA LEU A 192 13.69 21.03 3.25
C LEU A 192 14.56 22.09 2.56
N LEU A 193 15.64 22.54 3.21
CA LEU A 193 16.54 23.54 2.62
C LEU A 193 17.25 23.03 1.36
N LYS A 194 17.51 21.72 1.29
CA LYS A 194 18.00 21.07 0.06
C LYS A 194 16.92 21.05 -1.04
N GLN A 195 15.68 20.69 -0.70
CA GLN A 195 14.54 20.69 -1.64
C GLN A 195 14.26 22.09 -2.23
N THR A 196 14.45 23.17 -1.45
CA THR A 196 14.25 24.55 -1.91
C THR A 196 15.46 25.13 -2.64
N GLY A 197 16.55 24.37 -2.78
CA GLY A 197 17.79 24.83 -3.41
C GLY A 197 18.63 25.78 -2.56
N MET A 198 18.27 26.01 -1.29
CA MET A 198 19.07 26.82 -0.36
C MET A 198 20.35 26.09 0.09
N LEU A 199 20.32 24.75 0.14
CA LEU A 199 21.49 23.91 0.34
C LEU A 199 21.82 23.12 -0.94
N PRO A 200 23.10 22.91 -1.28
CA PRO A 200 23.50 22.13 -2.46
C PRO A 200 23.01 20.68 -2.41
N ASP A 201 22.86 20.05 -3.57
CA ASP A 201 22.42 18.64 -3.66
C ASP A 201 23.37 17.63 -3.00
N SER A 202 24.65 17.98 -2.87
CA SER A 202 25.66 17.18 -2.15
C SER A 202 25.48 17.21 -0.62
N THR A 203 24.60 18.07 -0.11
CA THR A 203 24.31 18.19 1.32
C THR A 203 23.74 16.89 1.86
N ALA A 204 24.37 16.36 2.91
CA ALA A 204 23.84 15.27 3.71
C ALA A 204 22.56 15.72 4.44
N ALA A 205 21.43 15.15 4.02
CA ALA A 205 20.11 15.43 4.54
C ALA A 205 19.24 14.17 4.36
N PRO A 206 19.30 13.20 5.30
CA PRO A 206 18.56 11.96 5.18
C PRO A 206 17.06 12.22 5.31
N THR A 207 16.27 11.46 4.54
CA THR A 207 14.80 11.42 4.62
C THR A 207 14.33 10.15 5.33
N CYS A 208 13.02 10.00 5.55
CA CYS A 208 12.42 8.78 6.09
C CYS A 208 12.90 7.54 5.31
N GLN A 209 12.86 7.63 3.98
CA GLN A 209 13.23 6.57 3.05
C GLN A 209 14.73 6.25 3.10
N THR A 210 15.58 7.25 3.37
CA THR A 210 17.03 7.02 3.50
C THR A 210 17.33 6.03 4.62
N CYS A 211 16.55 6.07 5.71
CA CYS A 211 16.76 5.20 6.87
C CYS A 211 15.90 3.92 6.82
N HIS A 212 14.65 4.03 6.36
CA HIS A 212 13.64 2.97 6.48
C HIS A 212 13.35 2.20 5.18
N MET A 213 13.83 2.68 4.03
CA MET A 213 13.70 2.03 2.72
C MET A 213 15.06 1.96 2.03
N GLN A 214 16.06 1.48 2.77
CA GLN A 214 17.44 1.40 2.30
C GLN A 214 17.50 0.60 1.00
N GLU A 215 18.28 1.09 0.04
CA GLU A 215 18.40 0.50 -1.31
C GLU A 215 17.06 0.37 -2.07
N GLY A 216 16.02 1.08 -1.63
CA GLY A 216 14.67 0.98 -2.20
C GLY A 216 13.89 -0.26 -1.75
N ASP A 217 14.27 -0.89 -0.64
CA ASP A 217 13.54 -2.02 -0.07
C ASP A 217 12.13 -1.59 0.38
N HIS A 218 11.12 -2.35 -0.06
CA HIS A 218 9.72 -2.13 0.31
C HIS A 218 9.30 -2.87 1.59
N ASN A 219 10.19 -3.63 2.20
CA ASN A 219 9.98 -4.34 3.45
C ASN A 219 10.12 -3.40 4.67
N VAL A 220 9.25 -2.39 4.78
CA VAL A 220 9.29 -1.42 5.87
C VAL A 220 8.80 -2.05 7.17
N GLN A 221 9.66 -2.04 8.18
CA GLN A 221 9.41 -2.65 9.49
C GLN A 221 9.35 -1.59 10.59
N THR A 222 8.58 -1.88 11.65
CA THR A 222 8.58 -1.09 12.88
C THR A 222 9.55 -1.71 13.88
N SER A 223 10.24 -0.89 14.67
CA SER A 223 11.28 -1.36 15.57
C SER A 223 10.73 -2.16 16.77
N TRP A 224 9.48 -1.99 17.19
CA TRP A 224 8.93 -2.56 18.44
C TRP A 224 7.54 -3.21 18.29
N GLY A 225 7.11 -3.52 17.06
CA GLY A 225 5.73 -3.95 16.82
C GLY A 225 4.73 -2.79 17.05
N PHE A 226 3.47 -2.97 16.65
CA PHE A 226 2.42 -1.95 16.83
C PHE A 226 1.96 -1.86 18.30
N LEU A 227 2.03 -2.97 19.04
CA LEU A 227 1.66 -3.04 20.46
C LEU A 227 2.77 -2.55 21.41
N ALA A 228 3.87 -2.02 20.86
CA ALA A 228 5.07 -1.59 21.60
C ALA A 228 5.72 -2.68 22.48
N VAL A 229 5.40 -3.95 22.21
CA VAL A 229 5.98 -5.14 22.83
C VAL A 229 6.49 -6.07 21.74
N ARG A 230 7.50 -6.88 22.06
CA ARG A 230 8.06 -7.89 21.16
C ARG A 230 7.80 -9.30 21.65
N MET A 231 7.53 -10.21 20.72
CA MET A 231 7.45 -11.64 20.89
C MET A 231 8.60 -12.33 20.13
N PRO A 232 9.20 -13.42 20.66
CA PRO A 232 8.89 -14.05 21.95
C PRO A 232 9.25 -13.18 23.16
N MET A 233 8.70 -13.56 24.33
CA MET A 233 9.02 -12.89 25.59
C MET A 233 10.52 -12.94 25.88
N PRO A 234 11.09 -11.87 26.46
CA PRO A 234 12.50 -11.82 26.80
C PRO A 234 12.80 -12.78 27.96
N GLU A 235 14.06 -13.20 28.07
CA GLU A 235 14.52 -14.03 29.21
C GLU A 235 14.54 -13.24 30.53
N ASP A 236 14.71 -11.93 30.45
CA ASP A 236 14.65 -11.04 31.62
C ASP A 236 13.25 -11.05 32.24
N LYS A 237 13.18 -11.45 33.51
CA LYS A 237 11.91 -11.67 34.22
C LYS A 237 11.10 -10.41 34.42
N GLN A 238 11.74 -9.26 34.65
CA GLN A 238 11.05 -7.99 34.84
C GLN A 238 10.44 -7.54 33.53
N TRP A 239 11.23 -7.53 32.45
CA TRP A 239 10.75 -7.16 31.12
C TRP A 239 9.66 -8.12 30.62
N ALA A 240 9.77 -9.42 30.91
CA ALA A 240 8.72 -10.39 30.58
C ALA A 240 7.42 -10.11 31.34
N ALA A 241 7.50 -9.78 32.64
CA ALA A 241 6.34 -9.42 33.44
C ALA A 241 5.68 -8.13 32.93
N ASP A 242 6.46 -7.09 32.64
CA ASP A 242 5.94 -5.81 32.13
C ASP A 242 5.25 -5.98 30.76
N ARG A 243 5.87 -6.75 29.85
CA ARG A 243 5.23 -7.09 28.56
C ARG A 243 3.96 -7.92 28.76
N ALA A 244 3.95 -8.86 29.71
CA ALA A 244 2.76 -9.63 30.01
C ALA A 244 1.62 -8.71 30.50
N THR A 245 1.90 -7.74 31.37
CA THR A 245 0.91 -6.74 31.81
C THR A 245 0.30 -5.97 30.65
N ILE A 246 1.12 -5.51 29.69
CA ILE A 246 0.63 -4.82 28.49
C ILE A 246 -0.26 -5.75 27.65
N LEU A 247 0.19 -6.97 27.39
CA LEU A 247 -0.59 -7.96 26.63
C LEU A 247 -1.91 -8.35 27.31
N GLN A 248 -1.95 -8.37 28.65
CA GLN A 248 -3.18 -8.55 29.42
C GLN A 248 -4.15 -7.39 29.23
N GLY A 249 -3.66 -6.15 29.32
CA GLY A 249 -4.47 -4.96 29.07
C GLY A 249 -5.05 -4.91 27.65
N LEU A 250 -4.34 -5.49 26.69
CA LEU A 250 -4.78 -5.61 25.29
C LEU A 250 -5.65 -6.86 25.02
N GLY A 251 -5.90 -7.69 26.04
CA GLY A 251 -6.67 -8.94 25.94
C GLY A 251 -6.01 -10.01 25.07
N VAL A 252 -4.71 -9.89 24.82
CA VAL A 252 -3.89 -10.92 24.15
C VAL A 252 -3.62 -12.08 25.12
N LEU A 253 -3.41 -11.72 26.39
CA LEU A 253 -3.39 -12.65 27.52
C LEU A 253 -4.61 -12.39 28.42
N ASP A 254 -5.08 -13.41 29.13
CA ASP A 254 -6.10 -13.30 30.17
C ASP A 254 -5.49 -12.74 31.48
N PRO A 255 -6.29 -12.40 32.50
CA PRO A 255 -5.77 -11.90 33.78
C PRO A 255 -4.80 -12.86 34.51
N ASN A 256 -4.79 -14.15 34.16
CA ASN A 256 -3.87 -15.16 34.69
C ASN A 256 -2.62 -15.35 33.80
N GLY A 257 -2.49 -14.59 32.71
CA GLY A 257 -1.37 -14.65 31.78
C GLY A 257 -1.49 -15.74 30.72
N LYS A 258 -2.66 -16.38 30.57
CA LYS A 258 -2.89 -17.42 29.55
C LYS A 258 -3.24 -16.80 28.19
N PRO A 259 -2.78 -17.36 27.07
CA PRO A 259 -3.18 -16.94 25.73
C PRO A 259 -4.69 -16.91 25.51
N THR A 260 -5.18 -15.87 24.84
CA THR A 260 -6.56 -15.81 24.32
C THR A 260 -6.58 -16.09 22.81
N ALA A 261 -7.78 -16.19 22.21
CA ALA A 261 -7.92 -16.27 20.75
C ALA A 261 -7.28 -15.08 20.00
N ARG A 262 -7.11 -13.93 20.67
CA ARG A 262 -6.47 -12.74 20.09
C ARG A 262 -4.97 -12.93 19.88
N LEU A 263 -4.30 -13.81 20.62
CA LEU A 263 -2.87 -14.08 20.42
C LEU A 263 -2.58 -14.56 19.00
N GLU A 264 -3.45 -15.40 18.43
CA GLU A 264 -3.26 -15.92 17.08
C GLU A 264 -3.43 -14.81 16.03
N VAL A 265 -4.35 -13.87 16.25
CA VAL A 265 -4.49 -12.67 15.39
C VAL A 265 -3.26 -11.78 15.50
N VAL A 266 -2.74 -11.58 16.72
CA VAL A 266 -1.56 -10.75 16.97
C VAL A 266 -0.30 -11.32 16.32
N LYS A 267 -0.11 -12.64 16.38
CA LYS A 267 0.97 -13.34 15.68
C LYS A 267 0.80 -13.25 14.17
N ALA A 268 -0.40 -13.53 13.65
CA ALA A 268 -0.67 -13.53 12.22
C ALA A 268 -0.52 -12.15 11.59
N ALA A 269 -0.91 -11.09 12.31
CA ALA A 269 -0.75 -9.70 11.86
C ALA A 269 0.64 -9.11 12.19
N ASP A 270 1.50 -9.86 12.87
CA ASP A 270 2.84 -9.44 13.28
C ASP A 270 2.82 -8.05 13.96
N VAL A 271 1.94 -7.88 14.96
CA VAL A 271 1.74 -6.59 15.65
C VAL A 271 2.40 -6.52 17.03
N ALA A 272 2.96 -7.63 17.50
CA ALA A 272 3.70 -7.73 18.77
C ALA A 272 5.13 -8.19 18.55
#